data_AF-A0A3D4BE48-F1
#
_entry.id   AF-A0A3D4BE48-F1
#
_cell.length_a   1.000
_cell.length_b   1.000
_cell.length_c   1.000
_cell.angle_alpha   90.00
_cell.angle_beta   90.00
_cell.angle_gamma   90.00
#
_symmetry.space_group_name_H-M   'P 1'
#
loop_
_entity.id
_entity.type
_entity.pdbx_description
1 polymer ?
#
loop_
_entity_poly.entity_id
_entity_poly.type
_entity_poly.pdbx_seq_one_letter_code
_entity_poly.pdbx_strand_id
1 'polypeptide(L)'
;TPVAVEPLQGGGTISGTVTLDGVPPPVETYTPNKDAEVCGAEERTAEDILLGPEQGIKNVVVSITNLSKSIALDRSIAGMMDQKGCLFTPHIVQVAAGAPMTFL
;
A
#
# COMPACT_ATOMS: atom_id res chain seq x y z
N THR A 1 11.64 23.17 -7.21
CA THR A 1 11.08 23.90 -6.05
C THR A 1 10.06 23.01 -5.39
N PRO A 2 10.14 22.74 -4.07
CA PRO A 2 9.06 22.02 -3.40
C PRO A 2 7.76 22.82 -3.60
N VAL A 3 6.72 22.15 -4.07
CA VAL A 3 5.40 22.76 -4.22
C VAL A 3 4.86 22.91 -2.81
N ALA A 4 4.80 24.13 -2.31
CA ALA A 4 4.13 24.39 -1.03
C ALA A 4 2.67 23.95 -1.20
N VAL A 5 2.29 22.89 -0.49
CA VAL A 5 0.90 22.47 -0.41
C VAL A 5 0.20 23.49 0.48
N GLU A 6 -0.49 24.46 -0.12
CA GLU A 6 -1.30 25.38 0.66
C GLU A 6 -2.34 24.56 1.47
N PRO A 7 -2.46 24.79 2.79
CA PRO A 7 -3.49 24.15 3.58
C PRO A 7 -4.84 24.43 2.94
N LEU A 8 -5.62 23.37 2.69
CA LEU A 8 -6.95 23.52 2.14
C LEU A 8 -7.78 24.39 3.11
N GLN A 9 -8.17 25.60 2.72
CA GLN A 9 -9.11 26.39 3.51
C GLN A 9 -10.47 25.66 3.52
N GLY A 10 -10.89 25.19 4.69
CA GLY A 10 -12.05 24.31 4.86
C GLY A 10 -11.75 22.82 4.73
N GLY A 11 -10.47 22.41 4.75
CA GLY A 11 -10.07 21.02 4.87
C GLY A 11 -10.33 20.44 6.26
N GLY A 12 -10.22 19.12 6.39
CA GLY A 12 -10.35 18.39 7.65
C GLY A 12 -9.46 17.16 7.69
N THR A 13 -9.38 16.53 8.86
CA THR A 13 -8.64 15.29 9.07
C THR A 13 -9.60 14.10 8.99
N ILE A 14 -9.23 13.08 8.21
CA ILE A 14 -9.87 11.78 8.25
C ILE A 14 -9.00 10.86 9.12
N SER A 15 -9.60 10.28 10.14
CA SER A 15 -8.96 9.33 11.05
C SER A 15 -9.90 8.18 11.36
N GLY A 16 -9.38 6.96 11.42
CA GLY A 16 -10.16 5.78 11.75
C GLY A 16 -9.37 4.49 11.53
N THR A 17 -10.02 3.37 11.81
CA THR A 17 -9.48 2.03 11.58
C THR A 17 -10.36 1.33 10.56
N VAL A 18 -9.73 0.62 9.61
CA VAL A 18 -10.44 -0.25 8.67
C VAL A 18 -10.36 -1.66 9.20
N THR A 19 -11.51 -2.26 9.47
CA THR A 19 -11.63 -3.62 10.02
C THR A 19 -12.37 -4.54 9.05
N LEU A 20 -12.07 -5.83 9.10
CA LEU A 20 -12.91 -6.83 8.46
C LEU A 20 -14.20 -7.02 9.26
N ASP A 21 -15.34 -6.99 8.57
CA ASP A 21 -16.62 -7.41 9.14
C ASP A 21 -16.87 -8.89 8.82
N GLY A 22 -17.25 -9.66 9.84
CA GLY A 22 -17.50 -11.10 9.73
C GLY A 22 -16.29 -12.00 10.05
N VAL A 23 -16.27 -13.19 9.44
CA VAL A 23 -15.26 -14.23 9.69
C VAL A 23 -14.12 -14.06 8.69
N PRO A 24 -12.85 -14.02 9.14
CA PRO A 24 -11.69 -14.02 8.25
C PRO A 24 -11.72 -15.17 7.26
N PRO A 25 -11.40 -14.94 5.98
CA PRO A 25 -11.20 -16.05 5.05
C PRO A 25 -10.03 -16.92 5.54
N PRO A 26 -10.00 -18.22 5.19
CA PRO A 26 -8.84 -19.05 5.43
C PRO A 26 -7.59 -18.41 4.88
N VAL A 27 -6.49 -18.52 5.64
CA VAL A 27 -5.19 -18.08 5.18
C VAL A 27 -4.63 -19.13 4.22
N GLU A 28 -4.57 -18.77 2.95
CA GLU A 28 -4.02 -19.63 1.91
C GLU A 28 -2.48 -19.68 1.99
N THR A 29 -1.92 -20.83 1.62
CA THR A 29 -0.48 -20.97 1.40
C THR A 29 -0.18 -21.32 -0.05
N TYR A 30 0.99 -20.90 -0.52
CA TYR A 30 1.47 -21.24 -1.85
C TYR A 30 2.98 -21.44 -1.83
N THR A 31 3.46 -22.31 -2.71
CA THR A 31 4.89 -22.46 -2.99
C THR A 31 5.17 -21.85 -4.36
N PRO A 32 6.15 -20.93 -4.50
CA PRO A 32 6.54 -20.41 -5.80
C PRO A 32 6.88 -21.55 -6.77
N ASN A 33 6.25 -21.56 -7.95
CA ASN A 33 6.38 -22.66 -8.91
C ASN A 33 7.05 -22.25 -10.22
N LYS A 34 7.46 -20.98 -10.35
CA LYS A 34 8.00 -20.45 -11.61
C LYS A 34 9.51 -20.60 -11.72
N ASP A 35 10.22 -20.19 -10.68
CA ASP A 35 11.68 -20.26 -10.59
C ASP A 35 12.08 -20.39 -9.12
N ALA A 36 12.41 -21.60 -8.68
CA ALA A 36 12.73 -21.87 -7.28
C ALA A 36 14.09 -21.31 -6.86
N GLU A 37 15.01 -21.10 -7.79
CA GLU A 37 16.34 -20.55 -7.50
C GLU A 37 16.26 -19.04 -7.25
N VAL A 38 15.44 -18.33 -8.03
CA VAL A 38 15.24 -16.88 -7.88
C VAL A 38 14.16 -16.55 -6.86
N CYS A 39 13.01 -17.22 -6.96
CA CYS A 39 11.87 -16.91 -6.11
C CYS A 39 11.91 -17.65 -4.78
N GLY A 40 12.78 -18.63 -4.56
CA GLY A 40 12.79 -19.51 -3.39
C GLY A 40 11.80 -20.67 -3.48
N ALA A 41 12.06 -21.74 -2.74
CA ALA A 41 11.28 -22.99 -2.77
C ALA A 41 10.41 -23.22 -1.51
N GLU A 42 10.48 -22.31 -0.54
CA GLU A 42 9.74 -22.42 0.71
C GLU A 42 8.26 -22.06 0.52
N GLU A 43 7.40 -22.73 1.30
CA GLU A 43 5.98 -22.38 1.38
C GLU A 43 5.80 -20.97 1.97
N ARG A 44 4.84 -20.22 1.43
CA ARG A 44 4.51 -18.85 1.82
C ARG A 44 3.05 -18.73 2.13
N THR A 45 2.75 -17.87 3.09
CA THR A 45 1.40 -17.37 3.31
C THR A 45 1.03 -16.36 2.23
N ALA A 46 -0.15 -16.50 1.64
CA ALA A 46 -0.73 -15.49 0.77
C ALA A 46 -1.07 -14.24 1.59
N GLU A 47 -0.74 -13.06 1.06
CA GLU A 47 -1.02 -11.78 1.71
C GLU A 47 -2.35 -11.15 1.22
N ASP A 48 -3.31 -11.97 0.78
CA ASP A 48 -4.60 -11.51 0.24
C ASP A 48 -5.37 -10.64 1.26
N ILE A 49 -5.29 -11.02 2.54
CA ILE A 49 -5.72 -10.19 3.67
C ILE A 49 -4.80 -10.41 4.87
N LEU A 50 -4.30 -9.31 5.42
CA LEU A 50 -3.45 -9.32 6.61
C LEU A 50 -4.19 -8.63 7.75
N LEU A 51 -4.63 -9.43 8.72
CA LEU A 51 -5.38 -8.96 9.88
C LEU A 51 -4.47 -8.78 11.09
N GLY A 52 -4.62 -7.65 11.78
CA GLY A 52 -4.04 -7.39 13.08
C GLY A 52 -5.05 -7.62 14.22
N PRO A 53 -4.76 -7.09 15.42
CA PRO A 53 -5.71 -7.07 16.54
C PRO A 53 -7.04 -6.44 16.13
N GLU A 54 -8.14 -6.89 16.75
CA GLU A 54 -9.49 -6.39 16.48
C GLU A 54 -9.92 -6.45 15.00
N GLN A 55 -9.32 -7.36 14.23
CA GLN A 55 -9.54 -7.53 12.79
C GLN A 55 -9.17 -6.30 11.94
N GLY A 56 -8.25 -5.46 12.42
CA GLY A 56 -7.73 -4.34 11.63
C GLY A 56 -6.96 -4.81 10.39
N ILE A 57 -7.24 -4.23 9.24
CA ILE A 57 -6.64 -4.61 7.95
C ILE A 57 -5.34 -3.82 7.72
N LYS A 58 -4.24 -4.52 7.43
CA LYS A 58 -2.96 -3.90 7.03
C LYS A 58 -2.97 -3.54 5.54
N ASN A 59 -2.13 -2.58 5.14
CA ASN A 59 -1.91 -2.19 3.74
C ASN A 59 -3.19 -1.69 3.04
N VAL A 60 -3.97 -0.83 3.70
CA VAL A 60 -5.19 -0.24 3.11
C VAL A 60 -4.87 1.05 2.36
N VAL A 61 -5.44 1.22 1.17
CA VAL A 61 -5.44 2.48 0.41
C VAL A 61 -6.81 3.13 0.51
N VAL A 62 -6.83 4.37 1.00
CA VAL A 62 -8.07 5.17 1.09
C VAL A 62 -8.11 6.17 -0.06
N SER A 63 -9.17 6.11 -0.87
CA SER A 63 -9.40 7.08 -1.94
C SER A 63 -10.54 8.01 -1.58
N ILE A 64 -10.28 9.32 -1.63
CA ILE A 64 -11.31 10.35 -1.42
C ILE A 64 -11.76 10.85 -2.79
N THR A 65 -13.04 10.65 -3.11
CA THR A 65 -13.66 11.06 -4.37
C THR A 65 -14.55 12.28 -4.18
N ASN A 66 -15.01 12.88 -5.29
CA ASN A 66 -15.97 14.00 -5.30
C ASN A 66 -15.48 15.25 -4.54
N LEU A 67 -14.17 15.51 -4.59
CA LEU A 67 -13.61 16.73 -4.04
C LEU A 67 -14.11 17.94 -4.84
N SER A 68 -14.59 18.97 -4.12
CA SER A 68 -15.06 20.23 -4.73
C SER A 68 -13.94 21.04 -5.37
N LYS A 69 -12.68 20.76 -5.00
CA LYS A 69 -11.47 21.34 -5.56
C LYS A 69 -10.39 20.27 -5.70
N SER A 70 -9.60 20.35 -6.77
CA SER A 70 -8.42 19.49 -6.93
C SER A 70 -7.40 19.81 -5.84
N ILE A 71 -6.80 18.76 -5.28
CA ILE A 71 -5.71 18.87 -4.30
C ILE A 71 -4.40 18.59 -5.02
N ALA A 72 -3.44 19.49 -4.91
CA ALA A 72 -2.08 19.23 -5.38
C ALA A 72 -1.40 18.26 -4.43
N LEU A 73 -0.95 17.11 -4.94
CA LEU A 73 -0.14 16.16 -4.19
C LEU A 73 1.34 16.54 -4.31
N ASP A 74 2.08 16.40 -3.21
CA ASP A 74 3.51 16.69 -3.18
C ASP A 74 4.29 15.67 -4.03
N ARG A 75 4.89 16.16 -5.12
CA ARG A 75 5.70 15.36 -6.05
C ARG A 75 7.15 15.16 -5.58
N SER A 76 7.56 15.84 -4.51
CA SER A 76 8.90 15.68 -3.95
C SER A 76 9.04 14.42 -3.11
N ILE A 77 7.92 13.82 -2.70
CA ILE A 77 7.89 12.51 -2.03
C ILE A 77 8.22 11.44 -3.05
N ALA A 78 9.46 10.94 -2.99
CA ALA A 78 9.92 9.81 -3.80
C ALA A 78 9.49 8.49 -3.16
N GLY A 79 9.04 7.56 -3.98
CA GLY A 79 8.73 6.21 -3.54
C GLY A 79 9.89 5.25 -3.82
N MET A 80 10.01 4.22 -3.00
CA MET A 80 11.01 3.17 -3.14
C MET A 80 10.35 1.82 -2.91
N MET A 81 10.67 0.87 -3.77
CA MET A 81 10.25 -0.52 -3.69
C MET A 81 11.43 -1.42 -4.02
N ASP A 82 11.47 -2.60 -3.42
CA ASP A 82 12.48 -3.63 -3.65
C ASP A 82 11.74 -4.91 -4.05
N GLN A 83 12.35 -5.73 -4.90
CA GLN A 83 11.82 -7.05 -5.24
C GLN A 83 12.83 -8.14 -4.86
N LYS A 84 12.50 -8.93 -3.83
CA LYS A 84 13.34 -10.03 -3.35
C LYS A 84 12.54 -11.31 -3.26
N GLY A 85 13.10 -12.40 -3.77
CA GLY A 85 12.41 -13.70 -3.77
C GLY A 85 11.06 -13.66 -4.48
N CYS A 86 10.92 -12.79 -5.49
CA CYS A 86 9.66 -12.52 -6.21
C CYS A 86 8.54 -11.91 -5.35
N LEU A 87 8.87 -11.29 -4.20
CA LEU A 87 7.97 -10.45 -3.42
C LEU A 87 8.42 -9.00 -3.44
N PHE A 88 7.46 -8.09 -3.60
CA PHE A 88 7.68 -6.65 -3.52
C PHE A 88 7.59 -6.17 -2.08
N THR A 89 8.57 -5.38 -1.64
CA THR A 89 8.57 -4.73 -0.32
C THR A 89 8.87 -3.23 -0.45
N PRO A 90 8.04 -2.35 0.12
CA PRO A 90 6.79 -2.65 0.84
C PRO A 90 5.68 -3.12 -0.11
N HIS A 91 4.62 -3.71 0.43
CA HIS A 91 3.48 -4.21 -0.35
C HIS A 91 2.74 -3.09 -1.11
N ILE A 92 2.77 -1.86 -0.57
CA ILE A 92 2.16 -0.68 -1.18
C ILE A 92 3.12 0.51 -1.06
N VAL A 93 3.28 1.23 -2.17
CA VAL A 93 3.93 2.55 -2.21
C VAL A 93 2.98 3.50 -2.91
N GLN A 94 2.71 4.66 -2.30
CA GLN A 94 1.90 5.72 -2.89
C GLN A 94 2.78 6.93 -3.19
N VAL A 95 2.69 7.44 -4.41
CA VAL A 95 3.35 8.68 -4.84
C VAL A 95 2.41 9.51 -5.73
N ALA A 96 2.70 10.81 -5.84
CA ALA A 96 1.99 11.68 -6.76
C ALA A 96 2.35 11.35 -8.22
N ALA A 97 1.41 11.56 -9.15
CA ALA A 97 1.70 11.42 -10.58
C ALA A 97 2.85 12.36 -11.00
N GLY A 98 3.88 11.77 -11.65
CA GLY A 98 5.11 12.46 -12.05
C GLY A 98 6.18 12.55 -10.96
N ALA A 99 5.95 11.99 -9.77
CA ALA A 99 6.99 11.85 -8.74
C ALA A 99 7.95 10.69 -9.07
N PRO A 100 9.20 10.74 -8.59
CA PRO A 100 10.17 9.66 -8.78
C PRO A 100 9.77 8.36 -8.06
N MET A 101 10.06 7.22 -8.71
CA MET A 101 9.94 5.88 -8.14
C MET A 101 11.23 5.12 -8.41
N THR A 102 11.80 4.54 -7.36
CA THR A 102 13.00 3.69 -7.45
C THR A 102 12.63 2.25 -7.17
N PHE A 103 13.06 1.35 -8.05
CA PHE A 103 13.01 -0.10 -7.85
C PHE A 103 14.44 -0.58 -7.60
N LEU A 104 14.64 -1.26 -6.48
CA LEU A 104 15.92 -1.85 -6.08
C LEU A 104 16.07 -3.28 -6.59
#